data_AF-A0A958ILH4-F1
#
_entry.id   AF-A0A958ILH4-F1
#
_cell.length_a   1.000
_cell.length_b   1.000
_cell.length_c   1.000
_cell.angle_alpha   90.00
_cell.angle_beta   90.00
_cell.angle_gamma   90.00
#
_symmetry.space_group_name_H-M   'P 1'
#
loop_
_entity.id
_entity.type
_entity.pdbx_description
1 polymer ?
#
loop_
_entity_poly.entity_id
_entity_poly.type
_entity_poly.pdbx_seq_one_letter_code
_entity_poly.pdbx_strand_id
1 'polypeptide(L)'
;MPVPFFRDIFNQKITINRRTSRMHRTAPLFILPRKRFGFLLFVFFLLPFGVAAQPHALTDSATISLITVSPGNELYTTFGHSAFRVVDKPQNLDRIYNYGTFDFDEPGFYLNFCRGKLDYLLSAYRYKWAEETYIDEQRSIFQQKLNVTPEMRDYLFQFLEWNHLPENRR
;
A
#
# COMPACT_ATOMS: atom_id res chain seq x y z
N MET A 1 14.69 -8.44 -18.34
CA MET A 1 15.43 -7.61 -19.31
C MET A 1 15.07 -6.15 -19.04
N PRO A 2 16.02 -5.20 -18.90
CA PRO A 2 15.68 -3.79 -18.70
C PRO A 2 15.90 -2.97 -19.97
N VAL A 3 15.04 -1.98 -20.23
CA VAL A 3 15.37 -0.82 -21.08
C VAL A 3 14.93 0.46 -20.33
N PRO A 4 15.81 1.47 -20.18
CA PRO A 4 15.59 2.64 -19.31
C PRO A 4 15.23 3.91 -20.10
N PHE A 5 14.36 4.80 -19.59
CA PHE A 5 14.32 6.19 -20.08
C PHE A 5 13.60 7.22 -19.16
N PHE A 6 14.41 8.17 -18.65
CA PHE A 6 14.23 9.64 -18.64
C PHE A 6 13.24 10.42 -17.72
N ARG A 7 13.88 11.31 -16.95
CA ARG A 7 13.75 12.78 -16.84
C ARG A 7 12.48 13.44 -16.27
N ASP A 8 12.72 14.06 -15.11
CA ASP A 8 12.61 15.50 -14.85
C ASP A 8 11.26 16.21 -15.04
N ILE A 9 10.49 16.18 -13.95
CA ILE A 9 10.14 17.35 -13.11
C ILE A 9 9.81 18.65 -13.87
N PHE A 10 8.51 18.88 -14.00
CA PHE A 10 7.92 20.15 -14.42
C PHE A 10 8.02 21.24 -13.34
N ASN A 11 8.43 22.42 -13.79
CA ASN A 11 8.24 23.73 -13.19
C ASN A 11 6.81 23.95 -12.66
N GLN A 12 6.67 24.47 -11.44
CA GLN A 12 5.58 25.39 -11.15
C GLN A 12 5.96 26.46 -10.11
N LYS A 13 5.95 27.71 -10.59
CA LYS A 13 5.99 28.93 -9.78
C LYS A 13 4.69 29.05 -8.98
N ILE A 14 4.81 29.28 -7.67
CA ILE A 14 3.71 29.76 -6.84
C ILE A 14 4.04 31.18 -6.39
N THR A 15 3.25 32.14 -6.88
CA THR A 15 3.24 33.53 -6.43
C THR A 15 2.17 33.68 -5.35
N ILE A 16 2.55 34.06 -4.12
CA ILE A 16 1.60 34.52 -3.11
C ILE A 16 2.08 35.85 -2.56
N ASN A 17 1.21 36.85 -2.71
CA ASN A 17 1.40 38.21 -2.24
C ASN A 17 0.53 38.40 -0.99
N ARG A 18 1.14 38.77 0.15
CA ARG A 18 0.41 39.34 1.30
C ARG A 18 1.26 40.43 1.95
N ARG A 19 0.74 41.65 1.94
CA ARG A 19 1.23 42.79 2.72
C ARG A 19 1.03 42.49 4.21
N THR A 20 2.07 42.70 5.01
CA THR A 20 1.96 42.77 6.47
C THR A 20 2.70 43.97 7.02
N SER A 21 2.03 44.61 7.98
CA SER A 21 2.36 45.85 8.67
C SER A 21 3.70 45.81 9.39
N ARG A 22 4.40 46.96 9.32
CA ARG A 22 5.62 47.29 10.05
C ARG A 22 5.35 47.34 11.55
N MET A 23 5.96 46.42 12.31
CA MET A 23 6.08 46.55 13.76
C MET A 23 7.55 46.31 14.14
N HIS A 24 8.22 47.36 14.58
CA HIS A 24 9.58 47.32 15.10
C HIS A 24 9.59 46.54 16.42
N ARG A 25 10.23 45.36 16.43
CA ARG A 25 10.82 44.76 17.63
C ARG A 25 12.17 44.17 17.26
N THR A 26 13.22 44.75 17.82
CA THR A 26 14.60 44.29 17.75
C THR A 26 14.73 42.94 18.47
N ALA A 27 15.00 41.87 17.73
CA ALA A 27 15.46 40.60 18.27
C ALA A 27 16.98 40.48 18.04
N PRO A 28 17.77 39.95 19.00
CA PRO A 28 19.19 39.79 18.82
C PRO A 28 19.47 38.79 17.70
N LEU A 29 20.31 39.20 16.76
CA LEU A 29 20.77 38.38 15.63
C LEU A 29 21.69 37.28 16.19
N PHE A 30 21.14 36.09 16.45
CA PHE A 30 21.95 34.89 16.70
C PHE A 30 22.61 34.47 15.38
N ILE A 31 23.82 34.97 15.16
CA ILE A 31 24.68 34.58 14.03
C ILE A 31 25.17 33.16 14.29
N LEU A 32 24.51 32.16 13.71
CA LEU A 32 25.07 30.81 13.65
C LEU A 32 26.36 30.83 12.80
N PRO A 33 27.49 30.31 13.30
CA PRO A 33 28.75 30.34 12.58
C PRO A 33 28.68 29.48 11.29
N ARG A 34 29.02 30.07 10.13
CA ARG A 34 29.04 29.45 8.78
C ARG A 34 29.71 28.07 8.71
N LYS A 35 30.63 27.76 9.63
CA LYS A 35 31.40 26.51 9.66
C LYS A 35 30.60 25.28 10.11
N ARG A 36 29.42 25.45 10.73
CA ARG A 36 28.53 24.32 11.12
C ARG A 36 27.55 23.90 10.00
N PHE A 37 27.40 24.73 8.97
CA PHE A 37 26.49 24.45 7.86
C PHE A 37 27.01 23.34 6.92
N GLY A 38 28.33 23.24 6.74
CA GLY A 38 28.95 22.18 5.95
C GLY A 38 28.81 20.79 6.60
N PHE A 39 28.88 20.73 7.94
CA PHE A 39 28.69 19.47 8.67
C PHE A 39 27.25 18.95 8.58
N LEU A 40 26.26 19.84 8.64
CA LEU A 40 24.84 19.50 8.46
C LEU A 40 24.53 19.01 7.03
N LEU A 41 25.14 19.59 6.00
CA LEU A 41 25.03 19.12 4.61
C LEU A 41 25.72 17.77 4.39
N PHE A 42 26.86 17.51 5.07
CA PHE A 42 27.57 16.24 4.99
C PHE A 42 26.80 15.08 5.63
N VAL A 43 26.13 15.31 6.76
CA VAL A 43 25.26 14.32 7.41
C VAL A 43 24.02 14.02 6.57
N PHE A 44 23.47 15.00 5.85
CA PHE A 44 22.35 14.79 4.92
C PHE A 44 22.74 13.92 3.72
N PHE A 45 24.02 13.93 3.32
CA PHE A 45 24.55 13.12 2.21
C PHE A 45 24.85 11.66 2.60
N LEU A 46 24.87 11.34 3.90
CA LEU A 46 25.07 9.99 4.42
C LEU A 46 23.75 9.25 4.73
N LEU A 47 22.59 9.88 4.51
CA LEU A 47 21.31 9.19 4.60
C LEU A 47 21.21 8.21 3.42
N PRO A 48 21.14 6.89 3.67
CA PRO A 48 20.99 5.93 2.59
C PRO A 48 19.68 6.24 1.86
N PHE A 49 19.77 6.52 0.56
CA PHE A 49 18.62 6.46 -0.34
C PHE A 49 17.97 5.08 -0.15
N GLY A 50 16.66 5.09 0.09
CA GLY A 50 15.91 3.93 0.56
C GLY A 50 16.27 2.64 -0.18
N VAL A 51 16.77 1.66 0.58
CA VAL A 51 16.88 0.29 0.08
C VAL A 51 15.47 -0.19 -0.17
N ALA A 52 15.11 -0.46 -1.43
CA ALA A 52 13.88 -1.15 -1.76
C ALA A 52 13.94 -2.53 -1.09
N ALA A 53 13.14 -2.72 -0.04
CA ALA A 53 13.05 -4.00 0.65
C ALA A 53 12.51 -5.03 -0.34
N GLN A 54 13.34 -6.00 -0.70
CA GLN A 54 12.89 -7.15 -1.46
C GLN A 54 11.88 -7.93 -0.60
N PRO A 55 10.80 -8.48 -1.20
CA PRO A 55 9.87 -9.31 -0.44
C PRO A 55 10.65 -10.43 0.24
N HIS A 56 10.45 -10.55 1.54
CA HIS A 56 11.18 -11.50 2.36
C HIS A 56 10.82 -12.93 1.94
N ALA A 57 11.80 -13.83 1.82
CA ALA A 57 11.51 -15.22 1.46
C ALA A 57 10.70 -15.90 2.58
N LEU A 58 9.64 -16.62 2.22
CA LEU A 58 8.82 -17.32 3.19
C LEU A 58 9.60 -18.49 3.82
N THR A 59 9.30 -18.80 5.08
CA THR A 59 9.78 -20.03 5.73
C THR A 59 9.07 -21.26 5.17
N ASP A 60 9.68 -22.43 5.32
CA ASP A 60 9.10 -23.71 4.93
C ASP A 60 7.73 -23.99 5.56
N SER A 61 7.46 -23.37 6.72
CA SER A 61 6.19 -23.51 7.44
C SER A 61 5.06 -22.62 6.90
N ALA A 62 5.36 -21.71 5.97
CA ALA A 62 4.40 -20.76 5.45
C ALA A 62 3.28 -21.46 4.65
N THR A 63 2.08 -20.89 4.73
CA THR A 63 0.89 -21.42 4.07
C THR A 63 0.17 -20.33 3.30
N ILE A 64 -0.34 -20.68 2.13
CA ILE A 64 -1.23 -19.83 1.35
C ILE A 64 -2.59 -20.50 1.29
N SER A 65 -3.64 -19.73 1.55
CA SER A 65 -5.03 -20.20 1.51
C SER A 65 -5.88 -19.29 0.63
N LEU A 66 -6.87 -19.86 -0.03
CA LEU A 66 -7.98 -19.11 -0.61
C LEU A 66 -9.02 -18.87 0.49
N ILE A 67 -9.36 -17.61 0.70
CA ILE A 67 -10.46 -17.18 1.55
C ILE A 67 -11.65 -16.91 0.65
N THR A 68 -12.80 -17.50 0.95
CA THR A 68 -14.06 -17.23 0.28
C THR A 68 -15.05 -16.74 1.32
N VAL A 69 -15.61 -15.55 1.09
CA VAL A 69 -16.58 -14.91 1.97
C VAL A 69 -17.95 -15.01 1.33
N SER A 70 -18.96 -15.40 2.11
CA SER A 70 -20.35 -15.51 1.62
C SER A 70 -20.88 -14.17 1.11
N PRO A 71 -21.96 -14.15 0.31
CA PRO A 71 -22.70 -12.93 0.00
C PRO A 71 -22.97 -12.04 1.22
N GLY A 72 -22.95 -10.72 0.99
CA GLY A 72 -23.38 -9.70 1.95
C GLY A 72 -24.59 -8.92 1.45
N ASN A 73 -25.07 -7.98 2.29
CA ASN A 73 -26.29 -7.21 2.02
C ASN A 73 -26.07 -6.02 1.08
N GLU A 74 -24.83 -5.56 0.93
CA GLU A 74 -24.48 -4.47 0.04
C GLU A 74 -24.33 -4.95 -1.40
N LEU A 75 -24.69 -4.09 -2.37
CA LEU A 75 -24.68 -4.43 -3.80
C LEU A 75 -23.33 -4.99 -4.27
N TYR A 76 -22.24 -4.38 -3.81
CA TYR A 76 -20.87 -4.79 -4.18
C TYR A 76 -20.40 -6.06 -3.47
N THR A 77 -21.18 -6.60 -2.54
CA THR A 77 -20.90 -7.85 -1.80
C THR A 77 -21.88 -8.97 -2.11
N THR A 78 -22.89 -8.74 -2.95
CA THR A 78 -24.01 -9.68 -3.17
C THR A 78 -23.57 -11.02 -3.75
N PHE A 79 -22.43 -11.09 -4.43
CA PHE A 79 -21.89 -12.35 -4.99
C PHE A 79 -20.86 -13.04 -4.08
N GLY A 80 -20.61 -12.48 -2.89
CA GLY A 80 -19.49 -12.89 -2.05
C GLY A 80 -18.17 -12.30 -2.53
N HIS A 81 -17.07 -12.81 -2.00
CA HIS A 81 -15.73 -12.34 -2.34
C HIS A 81 -14.70 -13.46 -2.17
N SER A 82 -13.58 -13.38 -2.89
CA SER A 82 -12.45 -14.29 -2.69
C SER A 82 -11.13 -13.53 -2.60
N ALA A 83 -10.25 -14.01 -1.73
CA ALA A 83 -8.98 -13.38 -1.42
C ALA A 83 -7.90 -14.43 -1.13
N PHE A 84 -6.63 -14.06 -1.26
CA PHE A 84 -5.55 -14.92 -0.78
C PHE A 84 -5.16 -14.53 0.65
N ARG A 85 -4.91 -15.51 1.51
CA ARG A 85 -4.30 -15.32 2.83
C ARG A 85 -2.94 -16.00 2.85
N VAL A 86 -1.90 -15.27 3.25
CA VAL A 86 -0.55 -15.78 3.45
C VAL A 86 -0.23 -15.72 4.93
N VAL A 87 0.17 -16.86 5.50
CA VAL A 87 0.56 -17.00 6.91
C VAL A 87 1.97 -17.55 6.99
N ASP A 88 2.85 -16.84 7.69
CA ASP A 88 4.19 -17.29 8.07
C ASP A 88 4.46 -16.91 9.53
N LYS A 89 4.27 -17.88 10.43
CA LYS A 89 4.32 -17.64 11.89
C LYS A 89 5.71 -17.24 12.38
N PRO A 90 6.81 -17.91 12.00
CA PRO A 90 8.17 -17.47 12.34
C PRO A 90 8.46 -16.00 12.00
N GLN A 91 7.85 -15.48 10.95
CA GLN A 91 8.04 -14.11 10.48
C GLN A 91 6.94 -13.15 10.93
N ASN A 92 5.99 -13.61 11.75
CA ASN A 92 4.82 -12.84 12.19
C ASN A 92 4.01 -12.23 11.02
N LEU A 93 3.93 -12.96 9.90
CA LEU A 93 3.14 -12.59 8.73
C LEU A 93 1.78 -13.29 8.79
N ASP A 94 0.71 -12.50 8.74
CA ASP A 94 -0.65 -12.97 8.51
C ASP A 94 -1.40 -11.91 7.72
N ARG A 95 -1.35 -12.04 6.39
CA ARG A 95 -1.77 -11.01 5.43
C ARG A 95 -2.82 -11.55 4.50
N ILE A 96 -3.87 -10.76 4.28
CA ILE A 96 -4.89 -11.00 3.27
C ILE A 96 -4.64 -10.10 2.06
N TYR A 97 -4.92 -10.60 0.86
CA TYR A 97 -4.77 -9.94 -0.43
C TYR A 97 -6.13 -9.97 -1.14
N ASN A 98 -6.80 -8.82 -1.18
CA ASN A 98 -8.13 -8.66 -1.77
C ASN A 98 -8.01 -8.03 -3.16
N TYR A 99 -8.28 -8.81 -4.19
CA TYR A 99 -8.45 -8.31 -5.56
C TYR A 99 -9.88 -7.79 -5.72
N GLY A 100 -10.03 -6.53 -6.11
CA GLY A 100 -11.36 -5.95 -6.27
C GLY A 100 -11.73 -4.93 -5.20
N THR A 101 -10.74 -4.34 -4.53
CA THR A 101 -10.98 -3.25 -3.59
C THR A 101 -11.36 -1.99 -4.36
N PHE A 102 -12.38 -1.30 -3.86
CA PHE A 102 -12.94 -0.11 -4.49
C PHE A 102 -12.45 1.17 -3.84
N ASP A 103 -12.43 2.25 -4.62
CA ASP A 103 -12.45 3.61 -4.09
C ASP A 103 -13.92 4.09 -4.05
N PHE A 104 -14.48 4.18 -2.85
CA PHE A 104 -15.87 4.60 -2.66
C PHE A 104 -16.06 6.11 -2.86
N ASP A 105 -14.98 6.89 -2.89
CA ASP A 105 -15.03 8.34 -3.12
C ASP A 105 -15.07 8.68 -4.63
N GLU A 106 -15.00 7.67 -5.52
CA GLU A 106 -15.13 7.89 -6.96
C GLU A 106 -16.52 8.41 -7.36
N PRO A 107 -16.60 9.50 -8.16
CA PRO A 107 -17.87 10.04 -8.64
C PRO A 107 -18.69 9.00 -9.41
N GLY A 108 -19.90 8.73 -8.94
CA GLY A 108 -20.82 7.81 -9.61
C GLY A 108 -20.55 6.33 -9.35
N PHE A 109 -19.89 5.99 -8.22
CA PHE A 109 -19.57 4.61 -7.81
C PHE A 109 -20.61 3.56 -8.21
N TYR A 110 -21.85 3.65 -7.73
CA TYR A 110 -22.88 2.63 -8.00
C TYR A 110 -23.21 2.49 -9.50
N LEU A 111 -23.22 3.60 -10.25
CA LEU A 111 -23.48 3.55 -11.69
C LEU A 111 -22.32 2.90 -12.44
N ASN A 112 -21.09 3.21 -12.04
CA ASN A 112 -19.89 2.60 -12.63
C ASN A 112 -19.75 1.13 -12.23
N PHE A 113 -20.12 0.77 -10.99
CA PHE A 113 -20.21 -0.61 -10.51
C PHE A 113 -21.14 -1.44 -11.41
N CYS A 114 -22.39 -1.00 -11.58
CA CYS A 114 -23.38 -1.71 -12.41
C CYS A 114 -22.96 -1.80 -13.89
N ARG A 115 -22.10 -0.90 -14.36
CA ARG A 115 -21.56 -0.90 -15.73
C ARG A 115 -20.25 -1.68 -15.87
N GLY A 116 -19.67 -2.18 -14.77
CA GLY A 116 -18.38 -2.85 -14.77
C GLY A 116 -17.21 -1.93 -15.12
N LYS A 117 -17.28 -0.65 -14.74
CA LYS A 117 -16.32 0.40 -15.11
C LYS A 117 -15.47 0.93 -13.94
N LEU A 118 -15.50 0.26 -12.80
CA LEU A 118 -14.69 0.67 -11.65
C LEU A 118 -13.24 0.23 -11.84
N ASP A 119 -12.33 1.07 -11.37
CA ASP A 119 -10.92 0.73 -11.26
C ASP A 119 -10.72 -0.10 -9.99
N TYR A 120 -10.56 -1.41 -10.18
CA TYR A 120 -10.36 -2.35 -9.09
C TYR A 120 -8.91 -2.36 -8.64
N LEU A 121 -8.70 -2.41 -7.32
CA LEU A 121 -7.37 -2.41 -6.74
C LEU A 121 -7.09 -3.71 -6.00
N LEU A 122 -5.82 -4.10 -5.96
CA LEU A 122 -5.30 -5.04 -4.97
C LEU A 122 -5.02 -4.30 -3.66
N SER A 123 -5.72 -4.67 -2.59
CA SER A 123 -5.37 -4.25 -1.23
C SER A 123 -4.76 -5.41 -0.46
N ALA A 124 -3.75 -5.10 0.37
CA ALA A 124 -3.12 -6.08 1.24
C ALA A 124 -2.94 -5.53 2.65
N TYR A 125 -3.39 -6.27 3.66
CA TYR A 125 -3.37 -5.84 5.06
C TYR A 125 -3.48 -7.04 6.01
N ARG A 126 -3.46 -6.82 7.32
CA ARG A 126 -3.53 -7.91 8.31
C ARG A 126 -4.86 -8.65 8.19
N TYR A 127 -4.81 -9.98 8.07
CA TYR A 127 -6.02 -10.81 7.92
C TYR A 127 -7.04 -10.58 9.04
N LYS A 128 -6.57 -10.38 10.28
CA LYS A 128 -7.42 -10.11 11.44
C LYS A 128 -8.42 -8.96 11.21
N TRP A 129 -8.02 -7.89 10.53
CA TRP A 129 -8.93 -6.78 10.25
C TRP A 129 -10.03 -7.17 9.25
N ALA A 130 -9.69 -7.95 8.22
CA ALA A 130 -10.69 -8.46 7.28
C ALA A 130 -11.66 -9.43 7.98
N GLU A 131 -11.12 -10.33 8.82
CA GLU A 131 -11.92 -11.28 9.59
C GLU A 131 -12.93 -10.56 10.50
N GLU A 132 -12.48 -9.55 11.24
CA GLU A 132 -13.35 -8.71 12.08
C GLU A 132 -14.44 -8.04 11.23
N THR A 133 -14.10 -7.41 10.10
CA THR A 133 -15.08 -6.81 9.18
C THR A 133 -16.11 -7.83 8.70
N TYR A 134 -15.69 -9.01 8.23
CA TYR A 134 -16.62 -10.01 7.71
C TYR A 134 -17.53 -10.58 8.81
N ILE A 135 -17.03 -10.73 10.03
CA ILE A 135 -17.83 -11.15 11.18
C ILE A 135 -18.87 -10.09 11.54
N ASP A 136 -18.47 -8.82 11.57
CA ASP A 136 -19.38 -7.69 11.85
C ASP A 136 -20.47 -7.57 10.78
N GLU A 137 -20.13 -7.87 9.51
CA GLU A 137 -21.08 -7.99 8.41
C GLU A 137 -21.96 -9.25 8.47
N GLN A 138 -21.77 -10.12 9.47
CA GLN A 138 -22.46 -11.41 9.64
C GLN A 138 -22.26 -12.37 8.46
N ARG A 139 -21.07 -12.35 7.85
CA ARG A 139 -20.73 -13.17 6.69
C ARG A 139 -19.93 -14.40 7.09
N SER A 140 -20.18 -15.51 6.41
CA SER A 140 -19.42 -16.74 6.59
C SER A 140 -18.08 -16.63 5.88
N ILE A 141 -17.00 -17.05 6.55
CA ILE A 141 -15.65 -17.11 6.00
C ILE A 141 -15.26 -18.57 5.83
N PHE A 142 -14.93 -18.98 4.61
CA PHE A 142 -14.42 -20.30 4.28
C PHE A 142 -12.94 -20.17 3.90
N GLN A 143 -12.08 -20.96 4.54
CA GLN A 143 -10.65 -20.98 4.23
C GLN A 143 -10.25 -22.34 3.65
N GLN A 144 -9.70 -22.31 2.44
CA GLN A 144 -9.13 -23.48 1.77
C GLN A 144 -7.62 -23.33 1.67
N LYS A 145 -6.88 -24.12 2.44
CA LYS A 145 -5.41 -24.19 2.31
C LYS A 145 -5.06 -24.77 0.94
N LEU A 146 -4.21 -24.08 0.18
CA LEU A 146 -3.79 -24.52 -1.14
C LEU A 146 -2.70 -25.59 -1.02
N ASN A 147 -2.79 -26.61 -1.86
CA ASN A 147 -1.75 -27.63 -1.99
C ASN A 147 -0.72 -27.19 -3.05
N VAL A 148 0.24 -26.37 -2.62
CA VAL A 148 1.30 -25.81 -3.48
C VAL A 148 2.67 -26.33 -3.05
N THR A 149 3.57 -26.51 -4.01
CA THR A 149 4.98 -26.80 -3.69
C THR A 149 5.65 -25.58 -3.07
N PRO A 150 6.79 -25.74 -2.37
CA PRO A 150 7.54 -24.61 -1.82
C PRO A 150 7.89 -23.55 -2.87
N GLU A 151 8.31 -23.96 -4.06
CA GLU A 151 8.67 -23.05 -5.15
C GLU A 151 7.45 -22.27 -5.64
N MET A 152 6.30 -22.93 -5.78
CA MET A 152 5.06 -22.28 -6.21
C MET A 152 4.47 -21.38 -5.13
N ARG A 153 4.64 -21.74 -3.84
CA ARG A 153 4.28 -20.89 -2.71
C ARG A 153 5.08 -19.59 -2.74
N ASP A 154 6.39 -19.69 -2.88
CA ASP A 154 7.27 -18.53 -2.85
C ASP A 154 7.07 -17.65 -4.09
N TYR A 155 6.84 -18.27 -5.26
CA TYR A 155 6.44 -17.57 -6.46
C TYR A 155 5.11 -16.81 -6.28
N LEU A 156 4.08 -17.47 -5.75
CA LEU A 156 2.78 -16.85 -5.54
C LEU A 156 2.87 -15.68 -4.55
N PHE A 157 3.64 -15.83 -3.47
CA PHE A 157 3.87 -14.74 -2.53
C PHE A 157 4.58 -13.55 -3.19
N GLN A 158 5.65 -13.80 -3.95
CA GLN A 158 6.35 -12.75 -4.68
C GLN A 158 5.44 -12.06 -5.70
N PHE A 159 4.59 -12.82 -6.39
CA PHE A 159 3.59 -12.29 -7.32
C PHE A 159 2.57 -11.39 -6.61
N LEU A 160 2.07 -11.80 -5.44
CA LEU A 160 1.16 -11.01 -4.63
C LEU A 160 1.80 -9.71 -4.13
N GLU A 161 3.05 -9.77 -3.65
CA GLU A 161 3.79 -8.58 -3.22
C GLU A 161 4.11 -7.65 -4.39
N TRP A 162 4.46 -8.20 -5.56
CA TRP A 162 4.71 -7.42 -6.77
C TRP A 162 3.46 -6.71 -7.25
N ASN A 163 2.31 -7.39 -7.31
CA ASN A 163 1.02 -6.77 -7.64
C ASN A 163 0.60 -5.75 -6.59
N HIS A 164 1.05 -5.85 -5.34
CA HIS A 164 0.67 -4.89 -4.30
C HIS A 164 1.39 -3.54 -4.44
N LEU A 165 2.48 -3.47 -5.22
CA LEU A 165 3.20 -2.23 -5.49
C LEU A 165 2.25 -1.18 -6.11
N PRO A 166 2.39 0.12 -5.77
CA PRO A 166 1.50 1.18 -6.24
C PRO A 166 1.30 1.22 -7.77
N GLU A 167 2.33 0.85 -8.52
CA GLU A 167 2.35 0.79 -9.98
C GLU A 167 1.66 -0.44 -10.59
N ASN A 168 1.49 -1.53 -9.84
CA ASN A 168 0.97 -2.81 -10.35
C ASN A 168 -0.38 -3.21 -9.75
N ARG A 169 -0.88 -2.46 -8.76
CA ARG A 169 -2.09 -2.82 -8.00
C ARG A 169 -3.40 -2.51 -8.73
N ARG A 170 -3.36 -2.06 -9.98
CA ARG A 170 -4.51 -1.72 -10.83
C ARG A 170 -4.55 -2.65 -12.04
#